data_AF-A0A2H5WM31-F1
#
_entry.id   AF-A0A2H5WM31-F1
#
_cell.length_a   1.000
_cell.length_b   1.000
_cell.length_c   1.000
_cell.angle_alpha   90.00
_cell.angle_beta   90.00
_cell.angle_gamma   90.00
#
_symmetry.space_group_name_H-M   'P 1'
#
loop_
_entity.id
_entity.type
_entity.pdbx_description
1 polymer ?
#
loop_
_entity_poly.entity_id
_entity_poly.type
_entity_poly.pdbx_seq_one_letter_code
_entity_poly.pdbx_strand_id
1 'polypeptide(L)'
;MKRLLCGTIALLWATGLVSAQVVINEFAYDDTGTDDVEFVELYNAGSTAVDISGWTLQSGDQLTGDNNADYTIPSGTVLQPGDYYVIGSGNVPNVDLVVGANNLFENDNEWTVLRDANGNVVDAIAYETNKAPDLTTWVPADVIPQLGRGIWGNYITLQAGTSTDNTLLSLGRWRDGYDTNNNGNDFGHMPWTPGAPNNPNVFSGSIVMNFDDLNVYDFVPNLSGSFRAPRAIDPTQGDPAYITTPNPNSIPPSPQGGNAMIAWDWAGGGNMATSTAIFEGRAGYEMYVYIDTTAPVPGQLESWMIGVLGTCESYYNIPYRFVNPNAGGATGIGWYFRRANTTTADPTEVKLRLLNAGTGGDSNPSGNNTWQNYGEIDLSALSSGWYRLRLEVRGNRILGVFGGTYGSLSDGTLITATATPNPYGSFYIGYREAFTDDSATNPVRIDALRLFVPIDGDVDGNGCVDDADLLSVLFAFGGTDPLADVNGDGTVDDADLLTVLFAFGTGC
;
A
#
# COMPACT_ATOMS: atom_id res chain seq x y z
N MET A 1 10.96 -64.01 -4.60
CA MET A 1 10.08 -63.05 -5.30
C MET A 1 10.18 -61.70 -4.60
N LYS A 2 11.09 -60.83 -5.05
CA LYS A 2 11.18 -59.44 -4.58
C LYS A 2 10.57 -58.56 -5.67
N ARG A 3 9.41 -57.96 -5.40
CA ARG A 3 8.73 -57.03 -6.30
C ARG A 3 9.34 -55.65 -6.08
N LEU A 4 10.02 -55.12 -7.11
CA LEU A 4 10.39 -53.71 -7.18
C LEU A 4 9.13 -52.94 -7.59
N LEU A 5 8.60 -52.09 -6.69
CA LEU A 5 7.64 -51.06 -7.06
C LEU A 5 8.43 -49.93 -7.74
N CYS A 6 8.14 -49.72 -9.02
CA CYS A 6 8.59 -48.57 -9.78
C CYS A 6 7.67 -47.39 -9.39
N GLY A 7 8.16 -46.47 -8.56
CA GLY A 7 7.47 -45.21 -8.27
C GLY A 7 7.72 -44.22 -9.40
N THR A 8 6.68 -43.88 -10.15
CA THR A 8 6.67 -42.75 -11.07
C THR A 8 6.82 -41.46 -10.28
N ILE A 9 7.96 -40.78 -10.45
CA ILE A 9 8.14 -39.38 -10.06
C ILE A 9 7.30 -38.54 -11.01
N ALA A 10 6.19 -37.97 -10.52
CA ALA A 10 5.47 -36.93 -11.21
C ALA A 10 6.26 -35.63 -11.04
N LEU A 11 6.91 -35.18 -12.11
CA LEU A 11 7.51 -33.86 -12.19
C LEU A 11 6.37 -32.83 -12.23
N LEU A 12 6.10 -32.14 -11.12
CA LEU A 12 5.29 -30.93 -11.15
C LEU A 12 6.07 -29.88 -11.96
N TRP A 13 5.56 -29.54 -13.14
CA TRP A 13 5.97 -28.33 -13.81
C TRP A 13 5.40 -27.16 -13.01
N ALA A 14 6.26 -26.42 -12.31
CA ALA A 14 5.93 -25.04 -11.99
C ALA A 14 5.73 -24.33 -13.32
N THR A 15 4.49 -23.95 -13.62
CA THR A 15 4.20 -23.03 -14.73
C THR A 15 4.85 -21.71 -14.36
N GLY A 16 6.07 -21.47 -14.85
CA GLY A 16 6.64 -20.14 -14.85
C GLY A 16 5.66 -19.23 -15.57
N LEU A 17 5.21 -18.17 -14.90
CA LEU A 17 4.56 -17.06 -15.56
C LEU A 17 5.51 -16.59 -16.66
N VAL A 18 5.10 -16.69 -17.92
CA VAL A 18 5.82 -16.03 -19.02
C VAL A 18 5.45 -14.55 -18.88
N SER A 19 6.29 -13.80 -18.17
CA SER A 19 6.20 -12.34 -18.13
C SER A 19 6.36 -11.80 -19.56
N ALA A 20 5.56 -10.78 -19.92
CA ALA A 20 5.73 -10.09 -21.19
C ALA A 20 7.15 -9.53 -21.28
N GLN A 21 7.77 -9.62 -22.45
CA GLN A 21 9.15 -9.18 -22.61
C GLN A 21 9.30 -7.67 -22.40
N VAL A 22 8.30 -6.89 -22.82
CA VAL A 22 8.19 -5.46 -22.58
C VAL A 22 6.88 -5.22 -21.83
N VAL A 23 6.91 -4.40 -20.79
CA VAL A 23 5.74 -4.05 -19.97
C VAL A 23 5.62 -2.53 -19.82
N ILE A 24 4.42 -2.06 -19.50
CA ILE A 24 4.21 -0.71 -18.93
C ILE A 24 4.74 -0.75 -17.50
N ASN A 25 5.74 0.07 -17.17
CA ASN A 25 6.50 -0.03 -15.93
C ASN A 25 6.14 1.04 -14.90
N GLU A 26 5.88 2.26 -15.37
CA GLU A 26 5.57 3.42 -14.54
C GLU A 26 4.63 4.34 -15.30
N PHE A 27 3.74 5.05 -14.60
CA PHE A 27 2.93 6.08 -15.23
C PHE A 27 2.45 7.14 -14.23
N ALA A 28 2.13 8.30 -14.77
CA ALA A 28 1.39 9.38 -14.12
C ALA A 28 0.42 9.98 -15.14
N TYR A 29 -0.84 10.15 -14.74
CA TYR A 29 -1.93 10.61 -15.61
C TYR A 29 -2.62 11.89 -15.12
N ASP A 30 -2.23 12.39 -13.94
CA ASP A 30 -2.84 13.56 -13.31
C ASP A 30 -1.78 14.23 -12.43
N ASP A 31 -1.75 15.57 -12.41
CA ASP A 31 -0.95 16.34 -11.47
C ASP A 31 -1.67 17.54 -10.86
N THR A 32 -1.22 17.99 -9.68
CA THR A 32 -1.88 19.10 -8.94
C THR A 32 -1.84 20.46 -9.65
N GLY A 33 -1.22 20.54 -10.83
CA GLY A 33 -0.82 21.75 -11.50
C GLY A 33 -1.48 21.94 -12.85
N THR A 34 -0.69 21.77 -13.91
CA THR A 34 -1.08 22.06 -15.29
C THR A 34 -1.19 20.81 -16.16
N ASP A 35 -1.17 19.63 -15.52
CA ASP A 35 -1.14 18.32 -16.19
C ASP A 35 0.00 18.25 -17.19
N ASP A 36 1.20 18.69 -16.79
CA ASP A 36 2.35 18.77 -17.67
C ASP A 36 3.50 17.86 -17.24
N VAL A 37 3.28 16.93 -16.30
CA VAL A 37 4.23 15.87 -15.93
C VAL A 37 3.66 14.45 -16.12
N GLU A 38 2.73 14.30 -17.05
CA GLU A 38 2.13 13.01 -17.41
C GLU A 38 3.04 12.17 -18.32
N PHE A 39 3.06 10.85 -18.08
CA PHE A 39 3.82 9.90 -18.87
C PHE A 39 3.36 8.45 -18.67
N VAL A 40 3.77 7.61 -19.62
CA VAL A 40 3.83 6.15 -19.50
C VAL A 40 5.25 5.71 -19.87
N GLU A 41 5.86 4.92 -18.99
CA GLU A 41 7.16 4.31 -19.19
C GLU A 41 6.99 2.83 -19.58
N LEU A 42 7.80 2.38 -20.53
CA LEU A 42 7.96 0.98 -20.87
C LEU A 42 9.28 0.43 -20.34
N TYR A 43 9.33 -0.85 -20.00
CA TYR A 43 10.54 -1.54 -19.58
C TYR A 43 10.71 -2.90 -20.28
N ASN A 44 11.91 -3.21 -20.75
CA ASN A 44 12.23 -4.54 -21.28
C ASN A 44 12.73 -5.47 -20.16
N ALA A 45 11.81 -6.27 -19.62
CA ALA A 45 12.07 -7.30 -18.61
C ALA A 45 12.78 -8.56 -19.15
N GLY A 46 12.92 -8.65 -20.48
CA GLY A 46 13.57 -9.77 -21.14
C GLY A 46 15.09 -9.79 -21.05
N SER A 47 15.67 -10.85 -21.63
CA SER A 47 17.12 -11.02 -21.77
C SER A 47 17.64 -10.71 -23.18
N THR A 48 16.76 -10.28 -24.10
CA THR A 48 17.12 -9.91 -25.47
C THR A 48 16.57 -8.54 -25.85
N ALA A 49 17.21 -7.90 -26.83
CA ALA A 49 16.72 -6.63 -27.38
C ALA A 49 15.39 -6.82 -28.12
N VAL A 50 14.48 -5.85 -28.00
CA VAL A 50 13.17 -5.83 -28.67
C VAL A 50 13.08 -4.62 -29.59
N ASP A 51 12.77 -4.86 -30.86
CA ASP A 51 12.40 -3.79 -31.78
C ASP A 51 10.95 -3.39 -31.52
N ILE A 52 10.75 -2.21 -30.96
CA ILE A 52 9.45 -1.63 -30.63
C ILE A 52 8.99 -0.60 -31.68
N SER A 53 9.62 -0.60 -32.84
CA SER A 53 9.23 0.27 -33.96
C SER A 53 7.77 0.05 -34.36
N GLY A 54 6.99 1.13 -34.43
CA GLY A 54 5.59 1.08 -34.85
C GLY A 54 4.64 0.42 -33.85
N TRP A 55 5.12 0.08 -32.64
CA TRP A 55 4.24 -0.22 -31.52
C TRP A 55 3.44 1.02 -31.16
N THR A 56 2.27 0.82 -30.57
CA THR A 56 1.37 1.92 -30.22
C THR A 56 0.99 1.86 -28.74
N LEU A 57 0.92 3.03 -28.14
CA LEU A 57 0.21 3.25 -26.88
C LEU A 57 -1.16 3.80 -27.25
N GLN A 58 -2.20 3.03 -26.96
CA GLN A 58 -3.59 3.41 -27.21
C GLN A 58 -4.31 3.54 -25.89
N SER A 59 -5.24 4.49 -25.81
CA SER A 59 -6.04 4.67 -24.61
C SER A 59 -7.53 4.76 -24.95
N GLY A 60 -8.38 4.66 -23.95
CA GLY A 60 -9.81 4.88 -24.11
C GLY A 60 -10.56 4.85 -22.79
N ASP A 61 -11.82 5.27 -22.83
CA ASP A 61 -12.62 5.54 -21.65
C ASP A 61 -14.05 4.94 -21.78
N GLN A 62 -14.94 5.37 -20.90
CA GLN A 62 -16.37 4.99 -20.92
C GLN A 62 -17.18 5.63 -22.05
N LEU A 63 -16.66 6.61 -22.78
CA LEU A 63 -17.42 7.37 -23.75
C LEU A 63 -17.54 6.62 -25.08
N THR A 64 -18.62 6.93 -25.80
CA THR A 64 -18.86 6.29 -27.10
C THR A 64 -18.05 6.99 -28.19
N GLY A 65 -17.15 6.24 -28.80
CA GLY A 65 -16.27 6.72 -29.86
C GLY A 65 -14.92 7.12 -29.27
N ASP A 66 -13.86 6.64 -29.90
CA ASP A 66 -12.50 6.88 -29.46
C ASP A 66 -12.08 8.34 -29.76
N ASN A 67 -11.86 9.11 -28.70
CA ASN A 67 -11.36 10.48 -28.73
C ASN A 67 -9.99 10.63 -28.05
N ASN A 68 -9.38 9.53 -27.63
CA ASN A 68 -8.10 9.51 -26.94
C ASN A 68 -6.98 9.49 -27.99
N ALA A 69 -5.83 10.04 -27.64
CA ALA A 69 -4.71 10.12 -28.57
C ALA A 69 -3.95 8.79 -28.61
N ASP A 70 -3.78 8.26 -29.82
CA ASP A 70 -2.89 7.12 -30.07
C ASP A 70 -1.45 7.61 -30.31
N TYR A 71 -0.50 7.07 -29.56
CA TYR A 71 0.91 7.41 -29.70
C TYR A 71 1.69 6.27 -30.35
N THR A 72 2.33 6.54 -31.50
CA THR A 72 3.11 5.53 -32.23
C THR A 72 4.60 5.71 -31.97
N ILE A 73 5.27 4.63 -31.58
CA ILE A 73 6.72 4.62 -31.35
C ILE A 73 7.45 4.72 -32.71
N PRO A 74 8.38 5.69 -32.89
CA PRO A 74 9.08 5.89 -34.15
C PRO A 74 9.86 4.66 -34.64
N SER A 75 10.03 4.57 -35.95
CA SER A 75 10.84 3.52 -36.57
C SER A 75 12.31 3.58 -36.15
N GLY A 76 12.93 2.43 -35.96
CA GLY A 76 14.33 2.29 -35.55
C GLY A 76 14.51 2.26 -34.03
N THR A 77 13.43 2.17 -33.25
CA THR A 77 13.47 2.14 -31.79
C THR A 77 13.65 0.71 -31.30
N VAL A 78 14.77 0.46 -30.63
CA VAL A 78 15.10 -0.87 -30.10
C VAL A 78 15.43 -0.75 -28.62
N LEU A 79 14.67 -1.45 -27.78
CA LEU A 79 14.83 -1.46 -26.33
C LEU A 79 15.77 -2.62 -25.93
N GLN A 80 16.94 -2.33 -25.34
CA GLN A 80 17.83 -3.38 -24.84
C GLN A 80 17.27 -4.02 -23.56
N PRO A 81 17.74 -5.20 -23.15
CA PRO A 81 17.41 -5.77 -21.85
C PRO A 81 17.68 -4.78 -20.72
N GLY A 82 16.67 -4.51 -19.90
CA GLY A 82 16.78 -3.57 -18.78
C GLY A 82 16.69 -2.09 -19.16
N ASP A 83 16.47 -1.75 -20.44
CA ASP A 83 16.25 -0.36 -20.85
C ASP A 83 14.80 0.07 -20.60
N TYR A 84 14.64 1.38 -20.44
CA TYR A 84 13.38 2.09 -20.28
C TYR A 84 13.06 2.88 -21.54
N TYR A 85 11.77 3.11 -21.81
CA TYR A 85 11.31 4.01 -22.86
C TYR A 85 10.15 4.87 -22.36
N VAL A 86 10.39 6.16 -22.19
CA VAL A 86 9.42 7.10 -21.60
C VAL A 86 8.65 7.86 -22.67
N ILE A 87 7.33 7.75 -22.65
CA ILE A 87 6.38 8.45 -23.52
C ILE A 87 5.61 9.45 -22.66
N GLY A 88 5.74 10.75 -22.92
CA GLY A 88 5.10 11.73 -22.06
C GLY A 88 5.28 13.18 -22.49
N SER A 89 5.12 14.09 -21.55
CA SER A 89 5.32 15.51 -21.78
C SER A 89 6.80 15.87 -21.88
N GLY A 90 7.11 17.07 -22.36
CA GLY A 90 8.48 17.59 -22.40
C GLY A 90 9.09 17.93 -21.03
N ASN A 91 8.30 17.97 -19.95
CA ASN A 91 8.81 18.28 -18.60
C ASN A 91 9.13 17.02 -17.78
N VAL A 92 8.72 15.84 -18.25
CA VAL A 92 9.08 14.56 -17.63
C VAL A 92 10.58 14.30 -17.88
N PRO A 93 11.37 14.00 -16.84
CA PRO A 93 12.78 13.69 -17.00
C PRO A 93 12.97 12.46 -17.88
N ASN A 94 14.07 12.43 -18.63
CA ASN A 94 14.45 11.28 -19.48
C ASN A 94 13.37 10.84 -20.50
N VAL A 95 12.48 11.75 -20.92
CA VAL A 95 11.47 11.44 -21.93
C VAL A 95 12.12 11.09 -23.28
N ASP A 96 11.82 9.91 -23.81
CA ASP A 96 12.29 9.45 -25.12
C ASP A 96 11.37 9.92 -26.25
N LEU A 97 10.06 9.93 -26.00
CA LEU A 97 9.04 10.39 -26.94
C LEU A 97 8.15 11.46 -26.30
N VAL A 98 8.39 12.71 -26.70
CA VAL A 98 7.51 13.83 -26.34
C VAL A 98 6.27 13.80 -27.22
N VAL A 99 5.10 13.55 -26.63
CA VAL A 99 3.83 13.41 -27.35
C VAL A 99 2.87 14.59 -27.19
N GLY A 100 3.20 15.52 -26.30
CA GLY A 100 2.46 16.76 -26.13
C GLY A 100 3.05 17.62 -25.01
N ALA A 101 2.30 18.64 -24.62
CA ALA A 101 2.71 19.56 -23.56
C ALA A 101 1.97 19.31 -22.25
N ASN A 102 0.68 18.96 -22.33
CA ASN A 102 -0.16 18.68 -21.18
C ASN A 102 -1.45 17.94 -21.57
N ASN A 103 -2.19 17.44 -20.58
CA ASN A 103 -3.44 16.68 -20.71
C ASN A 103 -3.30 15.53 -21.73
N LEU A 104 -2.27 14.72 -21.54
CA LEU A 104 -1.89 13.61 -22.41
C LEU A 104 -2.75 12.37 -22.15
N PHE A 105 -3.14 12.19 -20.90
CA PHE A 105 -4.03 11.14 -20.40
C PHE A 105 -5.18 11.80 -19.65
N GLU A 106 -6.26 11.06 -19.40
CA GLU A 106 -7.43 11.61 -18.73
C GLU A 106 -7.30 11.54 -17.22
N ASN A 107 -7.65 12.64 -16.54
CA ASN A 107 -7.81 12.70 -15.08
C ASN A 107 -9.13 12.03 -14.64
N ASP A 108 -9.47 10.90 -15.27
CA ASP A 108 -10.67 10.09 -15.06
C ASP A 108 -10.37 8.60 -15.32
N ASN A 109 -11.36 7.72 -15.23
CA ASN A 109 -11.15 6.30 -15.47
C ASN A 109 -10.82 6.00 -16.95
N GLU A 110 -9.57 5.71 -17.23
CA GLU A 110 -9.05 5.39 -18.55
C GLU A 110 -8.32 4.05 -18.53
N TRP A 111 -8.34 3.34 -19.66
CA TRP A 111 -7.44 2.23 -19.92
C TRP A 111 -6.37 2.68 -20.90
N THR A 112 -5.15 2.17 -20.72
CA THR A 112 -4.03 2.38 -21.64
C THR A 112 -3.41 1.03 -21.95
N VAL A 113 -3.29 0.72 -23.24
CA VAL A 113 -2.74 -0.55 -23.75
C VAL A 113 -1.53 -0.31 -24.64
N LEU A 114 -0.50 -1.11 -24.42
CA LEU A 114 0.63 -1.24 -25.31
C LEU A 114 0.32 -2.33 -26.34
N ARG A 115 0.39 -1.98 -27.62
CA ARG A 115 0.24 -2.93 -28.73
C ARG A 115 1.51 -3.04 -29.57
N ASP A 116 1.80 -4.26 -30.00
CA ASP A 116 2.88 -4.49 -30.97
C ASP A 116 2.53 -3.94 -32.35
N ALA A 117 3.49 -3.94 -33.28
CA ALA A 117 3.29 -3.45 -34.66
C ALA A 117 2.22 -4.21 -35.46
N ASN A 118 1.75 -5.38 -34.98
CA ASN A 118 0.66 -6.15 -35.58
C ASN A 118 -0.70 -5.89 -34.91
N GLY A 119 -0.75 -5.06 -33.87
CA GLY A 119 -1.94 -4.76 -33.08
C GLY A 119 -2.24 -5.74 -31.95
N ASN A 120 -1.32 -6.67 -31.64
CA ASN A 120 -1.51 -7.58 -30.50
C ASN A 120 -1.27 -6.83 -29.19
N VAL A 121 -2.10 -7.10 -28.18
CA VAL A 121 -1.90 -6.61 -26.81
C VAL A 121 -0.60 -7.19 -26.25
N VAL A 122 0.25 -6.31 -25.72
CA VAL A 122 1.50 -6.66 -25.03
C VAL A 122 1.34 -6.54 -23.53
N ASP A 123 0.79 -5.41 -23.06
CA ASP A 123 0.51 -5.11 -21.65
C ASP A 123 -0.54 -3.99 -21.58
N ALA A 124 -1.22 -3.84 -20.44
CA ALA A 124 -2.17 -2.76 -20.23
C ALA A 124 -2.35 -2.38 -18.76
N ILE A 125 -2.79 -1.15 -18.57
CA ILE A 125 -3.25 -0.60 -17.29
C ILE A 125 -4.65 -0.03 -17.44
N ALA A 126 -5.40 -0.01 -16.33
CA ALA A 126 -6.61 0.80 -16.20
C ALA A 126 -6.62 1.40 -14.80
N TYR A 127 -6.96 2.67 -14.67
CA TYR A 127 -6.96 3.40 -13.40
C TYR A 127 -8.30 4.06 -13.11
N GLU A 128 -8.45 4.51 -11.86
CA GLU A 128 -9.69 5.02 -11.29
C GLU A 128 -10.90 4.11 -11.53
N THR A 129 -10.66 2.80 -11.57
CA THR A 129 -11.69 1.81 -11.91
C THR A 129 -12.83 1.77 -10.89
N ASN A 130 -12.67 2.42 -9.74
CA ASN A 130 -13.75 2.68 -8.80
C ASN A 130 -14.91 3.50 -9.40
N LYS A 131 -14.69 4.31 -10.44
CA LYS A 131 -15.74 5.09 -11.10
C LYS A 131 -16.60 4.23 -12.04
N ALA A 132 -16.01 3.21 -12.64
CA ALA A 132 -16.70 2.22 -13.49
C ALA A 132 -16.18 0.78 -13.22
N PRO A 133 -16.59 0.12 -12.12
CA PRO A 133 -15.99 -1.15 -11.68
C PRO A 133 -16.18 -2.33 -12.62
N ASP A 134 -17.21 -2.30 -13.46
CA ASP A 134 -17.44 -3.34 -14.47
C ASP A 134 -16.64 -3.01 -15.73
N LEU A 135 -15.39 -3.46 -15.79
CA LEU A 135 -14.49 -3.25 -16.92
C LEU A 135 -15.08 -3.75 -18.26
N THR A 136 -15.98 -4.73 -18.24
CA THR A 136 -16.59 -5.27 -19.47
C THR A 136 -17.49 -4.27 -20.20
N THR A 137 -17.82 -3.16 -19.54
CA THR A 137 -18.69 -2.11 -20.11
C THR A 137 -17.94 -1.03 -20.87
N TRP A 138 -16.63 -0.88 -20.65
CA TRP A 138 -15.84 0.23 -21.21
C TRP A 138 -14.42 -0.14 -21.66
N VAL A 139 -13.91 -1.31 -21.26
CA VAL A 139 -12.60 -1.81 -21.69
C VAL A 139 -12.77 -2.85 -22.81
N PRO A 140 -11.96 -2.80 -23.89
CA PRO A 140 -11.95 -3.83 -24.92
C PRO A 140 -11.66 -5.24 -24.36
N ALA A 141 -12.37 -6.24 -24.88
CA ALA A 141 -12.32 -7.60 -24.33
C ALA A 141 -10.94 -8.28 -24.44
N ASP A 142 -10.10 -7.87 -25.39
CA ASP A 142 -8.72 -8.35 -25.55
C ASP A 142 -7.74 -7.69 -24.57
N VAL A 143 -8.10 -6.55 -23.97
CA VAL A 143 -7.29 -5.80 -22.99
C VAL A 143 -7.55 -6.27 -21.57
N ILE A 144 -8.81 -6.56 -21.21
CA ILE A 144 -9.24 -6.99 -19.88
C ILE A 144 -8.35 -8.07 -19.23
N PRO A 145 -7.85 -9.10 -19.95
CA PRO A 145 -6.99 -10.11 -19.36
C PRO A 145 -5.69 -9.60 -18.72
N GLN A 146 -5.25 -8.37 -19.04
CA GLN A 146 -4.04 -7.75 -18.49
C GLN A 146 -4.27 -7.00 -17.17
N LEU A 147 -5.53 -6.69 -16.81
CA LEU A 147 -5.82 -5.64 -15.84
C LEU A 147 -6.09 -6.12 -14.42
N GLY A 148 -6.54 -7.37 -14.27
CA GLY A 148 -7.19 -7.81 -13.04
C GLY A 148 -8.44 -6.97 -12.77
N ARG A 149 -8.44 -6.19 -11.68
CA ARG A 149 -9.50 -5.21 -11.36
C ARG A 149 -9.16 -3.78 -11.81
N GLY A 150 -7.98 -3.59 -12.42
CA GLY A 150 -7.35 -2.29 -12.58
C GLY A 150 -6.94 -1.67 -11.22
N ILE A 151 -6.41 -0.46 -11.30
CA ILE A 151 -5.99 0.35 -10.16
C ILE A 151 -7.21 1.09 -9.62
N TRP A 152 -7.55 0.78 -8.37
CA TRP A 152 -8.71 1.33 -7.67
C TRP A 152 -8.33 2.57 -6.87
N GLY A 153 -9.20 3.60 -6.88
CA GLY A 153 -8.96 4.87 -6.19
C GLY A 153 -8.40 5.95 -7.11
N ASN A 154 -8.20 7.15 -6.57
CA ASN A 154 -7.84 8.36 -7.31
C ASN A 154 -6.41 8.81 -6.96
N TYR A 155 -5.53 8.83 -7.95
CA TYR A 155 -4.10 9.10 -7.78
C TYR A 155 -3.74 10.39 -8.51
N ILE A 156 -2.88 11.20 -7.90
CA ILE A 156 -2.40 12.43 -8.49
C ILE A 156 -0.95 12.64 -8.11
N THR A 157 -0.19 13.20 -9.04
CA THR A 157 1.22 13.52 -8.86
C THR A 157 1.36 14.96 -8.35
N LEU A 158 2.19 15.19 -7.34
CA LEU A 158 2.42 16.54 -6.83
C LEU A 158 3.39 17.32 -7.73
N GLN A 159 2.89 18.15 -8.64
CA GLN A 159 3.72 18.96 -9.53
C GLN A 159 4.76 19.78 -8.75
N ALA A 160 6.02 19.78 -9.22
CA ALA A 160 7.08 20.53 -8.57
C ALA A 160 6.75 22.04 -8.49
N GLY A 161 6.73 22.56 -7.27
CA GLY A 161 6.54 23.99 -6.98
C GLY A 161 5.15 24.35 -6.45
N THR A 162 4.22 23.39 -6.39
CA THR A 162 2.88 23.60 -5.82
C THR A 162 2.88 23.57 -4.30
N SER A 163 3.84 22.86 -3.70
CA SER A 163 4.04 22.81 -2.24
C SER A 163 5.52 22.96 -1.85
N THR A 164 5.78 23.06 -0.55
CA THR A 164 7.15 23.02 -0.01
C THR A 164 7.72 21.61 0.05
N ASP A 165 6.89 20.60 -0.20
CA ASP A 165 7.11 19.18 0.04
C ASP A 165 7.09 18.45 -1.31
N ASN A 166 7.78 19.01 -2.31
CA ASN A 166 7.78 18.56 -3.72
C ASN A 166 8.43 17.17 -3.90
N THR A 167 7.79 16.12 -3.38
CA THR A 167 8.11 14.76 -3.77
C THR A 167 7.11 14.33 -4.83
N LEU A 168 7.59 14.25 -6.06
CA LEU A 168 6.82 13.70 -7.18
C LEU A 168 6.67 12.19 -6.96
N LEU A 169 5.41 11.75 -6.85
CA LEU A 169 5.04 10.34 -6.78
C LEU A 169 4.36 9.95 -8.09
N SER A 170 4.49 8.68 -8.46
CA SER A 170 3.85 8.08 -9.63
C SER A 170 3.37 6.66 -9.30
N LEU A 171 2.61 6.07 -10.20
CA LEU A 171 2.26 4.65 -10.12
C LEU A 171 3.32 3.85 -10.86
N GLY A 172 4.22 3.21 -10.11
CA GLY A 172 5.23 2.31 -10.66
C GLY A 172 4.99 0.87 -10.26
N ARG A 173 5.45 -0.08 -11.08
CA ARG A 173 5.52 -1.48 -10.69
C ARG A 173 6.47 -1.63 -9.50
N TRP A 174 6.12 -2.44 -8.52
CA TRP A 174 6.96 -2.62 -7.31
C TRP A 174 8.40 -3.09 -7.60
N ARG A 175 8.57 -3.77 -8.73
CA ARG A 175 9.84 -4.22 -9.30
C ARG A 175 9.76 -4.03 -10.80
N ASP A 176 10.85 -3.60 -11.42
CA ASP A 176 10.87 -3.46 -12.89
C ASP A 176 10.49 -4.78 -13.56
N GLY A 177 9.52 -4.73 -14.47
CA GLY A 177 9.08 -5.92 -15.20
C GLY A 177 8.12 -6.86 -14.43
N TYR A 178 7.82 -6.59 -13.16
CA TYR A 178 6.94 -7.45 -12.37
C TYR A 178 5.48 -7.30 -12.80
N ASP A 179 4.98 -8.32 -13.48
CA ASP A 179 3.65 -8.32 -14.06
C ASP A 179 2.90 -9.63 -13.78
N THR A 180 1.78 -9.53 -13.07
CA THR A 180 0.87 -10.65 -12.80
C THR A 180 -0.44 -10.54 -13.56
N ASN A 181 -0.54 -9.58 -14.48
CA ASN A 181 -1.80 -9.19 -15.11
C ASN A 181 -2.86 -8.77 -14.07
N ASN A 182 -2.42 -8.13 -12.98
CA ASN A 182 -3.30 -7.61 -11.96
C ASN A 182 -2.77 -6.27 -11.45
N ASN A 183 -3.22 -5.19 -12.07
CA ASN A 183 -2.62 -3.88 -11.86
C ASN A 183 -2.64 -3.44 -10.38
N GLY A 184 -3.70 -3.77 -9.62
CA GLY A 184 -3.79 -3.43 -8.19
C GLY A 184 -2.84 -4.22 -7.28
N ASN A 185 -2.21 -5.28 -7.79
CA ASN A 185 -1.13 -6.02 -7.12
C ASN A 185 0.25 -5.56 -7.61
N ASP A 186 0.34 -5.19 -8.88
CA ASP A 186 1.60 -4.96 -9.57
C ASP A 186 2.14 -3.55 -9.33
N PHE A 187 1.25 -2.56 -9.18
CA PHE A 187 1.60 -1.14 -9.06
C PHE A 187 1.44 -0.60 -7.62
N GLY A 188 2.28 0.37 -7.29
CA GLY A 188 2.30 1.11 -6.04
C GLY A 188 2.51 2.60 -6.26
N HIS A 189 2.00 3.43 -5.35
CA HIS A 189 2.23 4.88 -5.39
C HIS A 189 3.52 5.20 -4.63
N MET A 190 4.56 5.61 -5.36
CA MET A 190 5.92 5.74 -4.84
C MET A 190 6.70 6.86 -5.53
N PRO A 191 7.87 7.29 -5.02
CA PRO A 191 8.66 8.31 -5.68
C PRO A 191 8.91 7.96 -7.14
N TRP A 192 8.62 8.91 -8.03
CA TRP A 192 8.70 8.67 -9.47
C TRP A 192 10.14 8.46 -9.95
N THR A 193 10.33 7.68 -11.01
CA THR A 193 11.64 7.29 -11.54
C THR A 193 11.69 7.21 -13.07
N PRO A 194 11.12 8.17 -13.82
CA PRO A 194 11.06 8.07 -15.28
C PRO A 194 12.47 7.97 -15.90
N GLY A 195 12.66 6.94 -16.72
CA GLY A 195 13.92 6.55 -17.35
C GLY A 195 14.91 5.88 -16.41
N ALA A 196 14.47 5.42 -15.24
CA ALA A 196 15.30 4.85 -14.18
C ALA A 196 14.60 3.69 -13.45
N PRO A 197 15.32 2.86 -12.67
CA PRO A 197 14.73 1.69 -12.04
C PRO A 197 13.64 1.98 -10.99
N ASN A 198 12.48 1.33 -11.11
CA ASN A 198 11.41 1.25 -10.11
C ASN A 198 11.72 0.21 -9.03
N ASN A 199 12.98 0.10 -8.60
CA ASN A 199 13.39 -0.90 -7.60
C ASN A 199 13.69 -0.25 -6.24
N PRO A 200 12.66 0.13 -5.45
CA PRO A 200 12.84 0.56 -4.08
C PRO A 200 13.62 -0.46 -3.27
N ASN A 201 14.43 0.04 -2.34
CA ASN A 201 15.12 -0.79 -1.37
C ASN A 201 14.13 -1.70 -0.63
N VAL A 202 14.56 -2.92 -0.33
CA VAL A 202 13.78 -3.85 0.51
C VAL A 202 14.13 -3.60 1.97
N PHE A 203 13.12 -3.60 2.84
CA PHE A 203 13.38 -3.71 4.27
C PHE A 203 14.07 -5.04 4.60
N SER A 204 15.31 -4.97 5.06
CA SER A 204 16.04 -6.11 5.61
C SER A 204 16.22 -5.92 7.12
N GLY A 205 15.55 -6.73 7.93
CA GLY A 205 15.66 -6.66 9.39
C GLY A 205 14.68 -5.67 10.01
N SER A 206 15.15 -4.83 10.94
CA SER A 206 14.30 -3.91 11.70
C SER A 206 14.88 -2.50 11.74
N ILE A 207 14.01 -1.51 11.54
CA ILE A 207 14.30 -0.09 11.65
C ILE A 207 13.38 0.49 12.70
N VAL A 208 13.95 1.14 13.72
CA VAL A 208 13.21 1.90 14.73
C VAL A 208 13.45 3.38 14.45
N MET A 209 12.38 4.13 14.26
CA MET A 209 12.45 5.57 14.12
C MET A 209 12.49 6.21 15.50
N ASN A 210 13.52 7.04 15.74
CA ASN A 210 13.61 7.87 16.93
C ASN A 210 13.26 9.32 16.54
N PHE A 211 12.06 9.76 16.89
CA PHE A 211 11.60 11.11 16.56
C PHE A 211 12.27 12.20 17.40
N ASP A 212 12.85 11.83 18.56
CA ASP A 212 13.60 12.75 19.42
C ASP A 212 14.93 13.21 18.83
N ASP A 213 15.46 12.47 17.86
CA ASP A 213 16.68 12.84 17.13
C ASP A 213 16.41 13.88 16.02
N LEU A 214 15.14 14.19 15.75
CA LEU A 214 14.71 15.16 14.74
C LEU A 214 14.37 16.50 15.40
N ASN A 215 14.61 17.61 14.71
CA ASN A 215 14.05 18.88 15.15
C ASN A 215 12.56 18.90 14.82
N VAL A 216 11.78 19.62 15.63
CA VAL A 216 10.37 19.88 15.34
C VAL A 216 10.26 20.47 13.93
N TYR A 217 9.39 19.85 13.12
CA TYR A 217 9.09 20.11 11.71
C TYR A 217 10.06 19.57 10.67
N ASP A 218 11.14 18.90 11.07
CA ASP A 218 11.96 18.14 10.14
C ASP A 218 11.11 17.05 9.46
N PHE A 219 11.42 16.77 8.21
CA PHE A 219 10.87 15.61 7.51
C PHE A 219 11.28 14.32 8.21
N VAL A 220 10.36 13.36 8.32
CA VAL A 220 10.71 12.03 8.81
C VAL A 220 11.45 11.28 7.70
N PRO A 221 12.69 10.80 7.94
CA PRO A 221 13.48 10.11 6.93
C PRO A 221 12.80 8.84 6.40
N ASN A 222 13.05 8.51 5.13
CA ASN A 222 12.54 7.33 4.43
C ASN A 222 11.01 7.24 4.30
N LEU A 223 10.30 8.35 4.57
CA LEU A 223 8.89 8.49 4.27
C LEU A 223 8.69 9.62 3.26
N SER A 224 7.68 9.46 2.42
CA SER A 224 7.15 10.48 1.51
C SER A 224 5.66 10.67 1.75
N GLY A 225 5.03 11.59 1.03
CA GLY A 225 3.57 11.70 0.99
C GLY A 225 3.05 12.28 -0.32
N SER A 226 1.75 12.11 -0.57
CA SER A 226 1.10 12.55 -1.82
C SER A 226 0.97 14.07 -1.91
N PHE A 227 0.65 14.75 -0.81
CA PHE A 227 0.60 16.22 -0.76
C PHE A 227 1.60 16.79 0.25
N ARG A 228 1.73 16.13 1.39
CA ARG A 228 2.65 16.51 2.48
C ARG A 228 3.35 15.28 3.03
N ALA A 229 4.66 15.35 3.16
CA ALA A 229 5.44 14.29 3.80
C ALA A 229 5.30 14.38 5.34
N PRO A 230 5.41 13.24 6.06
CA PRO A 230 5.36 13.24 7.52
C PRO A 230 6.46 14.08 8.16
N ARG A 231 6.15 14.68 9.31
CA ARG A 231 7.05 15.58 10.04
C ARG A 231 7.16 15.23 11.52
N ALA A 232 8.30 15.55 12.11
CA ALA A 232 8.44 15.55 13.56
C ALA A 232 7.65 16.72 14.18
N ILE A 233 7.04 16.51 15.33
CA ILE A 233 6.31 17.51 16.12
C ILE A 233 6.61 17.35 17.60
N ASP A 234 6.48 18.42 18.37
CA ASP A 234 6.23 18.31 19.82
C ASP A 234 4.73 18.05 20.01
N PRO A 235 4.31 16.85 20.47
CA PRO A 235 2.90 16.52 20.63
C PRO A 235 2.21 17.41 21.66
N THR A 236 2.94 18.03 22.59
CA THR A 236 2.39 18.85 23.68
C THR A 236 2.23 20.32 23.32
N GLN A 237 2.72 20.75 22.16
CA GLN A 237 2.62 22.12 21.67
C GLN A 237 1.72 22.19 20.43
N GLY A 238 0.57 22.85 20.55
CA GLY A 238 -0.28 23.17 19.40
C GLY A 238 0.13 24.50 18.75
N ASP A 239 0.19 24.53 17.43
CA ASP A 239 0.63 25.67 16.63
C ASP A 239 -0.50 26.13 15.68
N PRO A 240 -1.41 27.00 16.15
CA PRO A 240 -2.65 27.36 15.43
C PRO A 240 -2.43 28.29 14.23
N ALA A 241 -1.17 28.58 13.85
CA ALA A 241 -0.82 29.40 12.70
C ALA A 241 -0.25 28.52 11.58
N TYR A 242 -1.15 27.78 10.92
CA TYR A 242 -0.93 26.67 9.98
C TYR A 242 -0.13 26.95 8.70
N ILE A 243 0.34 28.17 8.49
CA ILE A 243 1.00 28.55 7.24
C ILE A 243 2.36 27.83 7.08
N THR A 244 2.98 27.44 8.20
CA THR A 244 4.28 26.75 8.23
C THR A 244 4.44 25.72 9.37
N THR A 245 3.38 25.42 10.15
CA THR A 245 3.49 24.58 11.36
C THR A 245 2.51 23.39 11.34
N PRO A 246 2.99 22.14 11.28
CA PRO A 246 2.20 20.93 11.14
C PRO A 246 1.56 20.36 12.43
N ASN A 247 1.29 21.12 13.49
CA ASN A 247 0.59 20.57 14.67
C ASN A 247 -0.65 21.37 15.08
N PRO A 248 -1.87 20.86 14.85
CA PRO A 248 -3.08 21.66 15.04
C PRO A 248 -3.51 21.86 16.49
N ASN A 249 -3.14 20.95 17.37
CA ASN A 249 -3.47 21.01 18.78
C ASN A 249 -2.47 20.21 19.60
N SER A 250 -2.38 20.55 20.88
CA SER A 250 -1.62 19.78 21.86
C SER A 250 -2.39 18.53 22.25
N ILE A 251 -1.69 17.40 22.29
CA ILE A 251 -2.15 16.14 22.87
C ILE A 251 -1.25 15.75 24.06
N PRO A 252 -1.60 14.74 24.86
CA PRO A 252 -0.72 14.24 25.91
C PRO A 252 0.67 13.86 25.37
N PRO A 253 1.72 13.94 26.21
CA PRO A 253 3.08 13.55 25.83
C PRO A 253 3.12 12.16 25.19
N SER A 254 4.01 11.98 24.21
CA SER A 254 4.24 10.69 23.57
C SER A 254 4.68 9.64 24.61
N PRO A 255 4.37 8.34 24.40
CA PRO A 255 4.75 7.27 25.32
C PRO A 255 6.26 7.14 25.58
N GLN A 256 7.11 7.42 24.59
CA GLN A 256 8.57 7.48 24.78
C GLN A 256 9.05 8.79 25.42
N GLY A 257 8.19 9.80 25.47
CA GLY A 257 8.55 11.18 25.79
C GLY A 257 9.07 11.92 24.55
N GLY A 258 9.08 13.26 24.61
CA GLY A 258 9.65 14.08 23.54
C GLY A 258 8.76 14.21 22.31
N ASN A 259 9.38 14.13 21.14
CA ASN A 259 8.77 14.37 19.83
C ASN A 259 7.97 13.15 19.34
N ALA A 260 7.06 13.40 18.42
CA ALA A 260 6.30 12.39 17.70
C ALA A 260 6.31 12.68 16.20
N MET A 261 5.90 11.71 15.39
CA MET A 261 5.58 11.94 13.98
C MET A 261 4.12 12.39 13.83
N ILE A 262 3.87 13.27 12.87
CA ILE A 262 2.54 13.55 12.33
C ILE A 262 2.50 13.30 10.83
N ALA A 263 1.45 12.64 10.35
CA ALA A 263 1.07 12.62 8.95
C ALA A 263 -0.16 13.53 8.79
N TRP A 264 0.05 14.71 8.20
CA TRP A 264 -0.99 15.72 8.06
C TRP A 264 -0.78 16.65 6.86
N ASP A 265 -1.90 17.05 6.25
CA ASP A 265 -2.00 18.02 5.18
C ASP A 265 -2.93 19.11 5.68
N TRP A 266 -2.30 20.18 6.14
CA TRP A 266 -2.97 21.34 6.69
C TRP A 266 -3.67 22.20 5.62
N ALA A 267 -3.57 21.85 4.34
CA ALA A 267 -4.44 22.40 3.29
C ALA A 267 -5.81 21.68 3.24
N GLY A 268 -5.92 20.50 3.85
CA GLY A 268 -7.11 19.66 3.87
C GLY A 268 -7.30 18.81 2.61
N GLY A 269 -8.25 17.86 2.64
CA GLY A 269 -8.64 17.06 1.46
C GLY A 269 -8.28 15.57 1.52
N GLY A 270 -7.46 15.17 2.51
CA GLY A 270 -6.91 13.82 2.66
C GLY A 270 -5.48 13.75 2.12
N ASN A 271 -4.71 12.73 2.53
CA ASN A 271 -3.31 12.58 2.13
C ASN A 271 -2.89 11.13 2.36
N MET A 272 -1.76 10.78 1.77
CA MET A 272 -1.07 9.53 2.00
C MET A 272 0.36 9.81 2.44
N ALA A 273 0.86 9.02 3.38
CA ALA A 273 2.29 8.86 3.63
C ALA A 273 2.72 7.45 3.28
N THR A 274 3.89 7.28 2.68
CA THR A 274 4.42 5.97 2.25
C THR A 274 5.91 5.87 2.52
N SER A 275 6.40 4.67 2.80
CA SER A 275 7.83 4.40 2.89
C SER A 275 8.49 4.41 1.51
N THR A 276 9.70 4.94 1.44
CA THR A 276 10.53 4.91 0.20
C THR A 276 11.18 3.54 -0.03
N ALA A 277 10.98 2.59 0.88
CA ALA A 277 11.37 1.19 0.79
C ALA A 277 10.13 0.30 0.84
N ILE A 278 10.25 -0.94 0.37
CA ILE A 278 9.13 -1.89 0.32
C ILE A 278 9.42 -3.15 1.12
N PHE A 279 8.37 -3.91 1.39
CA PHE A 279 8.42 -5.28 1.91
C PHE A 279 8.23 -6.30 0.78
N GLU A 280 8.75 -7.51 0.99
CA GLU A 280 8.61 -8.64 0.06
C GLU A 280 8.06 -9.87 0.80
N GLY A 281 6.79 -10.19 0.56
CA GLY A 281 6.06 -11.36 1.10
C GLY A 281 5.85 -11.40 2.62
N ARG A 282 6.63 -10.63 3.38
CA ARG A 282 6.57 -10.52 4.84
C ARG A 282 6.80 -9.08 5.25
N ALA A 283 6.02 -8.62 6.21
CA ALA A 283 6.07 -7.25 6.68
C ALA A 283 5.55 -7.16 8.11
N GLY A 284 6.07 -6.19 8.85
CA GLY A 284 5.65 -5.93 10.21
C GLY A 284 5.87 -4.48 10.59
N TYR A 285 4.98 -3.98 11.44
CA TYR A 285 5.21 -2.74 12.14
C TYR A 285 4.70 -2.82 13.56
N GLU A 286 5.28 -1.97 14.41
CA GLU A 286 4.82 -1.74 15.76
C GLU A 286 4.99 -0.26 16.11
N MET A 287 3.98 0.33 16.74
CA MET A 287 3.99 1.75 17.08
C MET A 287 3.00 2.07 18.21
N TYR A 288 3.12 3.29 18.74
CA TYR A 288 2.02 3.96 19.41
C TYR A 288 1.34 4.93 18.43
N VAL A 289 0.02 4.93 18.40
CA VAL A 289 -0.79 5.88 17.64
C VAL A 289 -1.72 6.62 18.60
N TYR A 290 -1.87 7.93 18.41
CA TYR A 290 -2.88 8.68 19.14
C TYR A 290 -4.24 8.50 18.49
N ILE A 291 -5.22 7.97 19.23
CA ILE A 291 -6.57 7.74 18.75
C ILE A 291 -7.53 8.65 19.48
N ASP A 292 -8.28 9.46 18.73
CA ASP A 292 -9.42 10.19 19.26
C ASP A 292 -10.69 9.33 19.16
N THR A 293 -11.18 8.86 20.31
CA THR A 293 -12.36 7.98 20.39
C THR A 293 -13.66 8.75 20.49
N THR A 294 -13.61 10.08 20.53
CA THR A 294 -14.82 10.91 20.58
C THR A 294 -15.55 10.84 19.24
N ALA A 295 -16.87 10.75 19.31
CA ALA A 295 -17.69 10.81 18.10
C ALA A 295 -17.50 12.18 17.42
N PRO A 296 -17.29 12.23 16.09
CA PRO A 296 -17.17 13.50 15.38
C PRO A 296 -18.52 14.25 15.40
N VAL A 297 -18.55 15.47 14.90
CA VAL A 297 -19.80 16.24 14.77
C VAL A 297 -20.81 15.46 13.90
N PRO A 298 -22.13 15.50 14.20
CA PRO A 298 -23.13 14.83 13.37
C PRO A 298 -23.01 15.19 11.89
N GLY A 299 -23.08 14.18 11.01
CA GLY A 299 -22.86 14.29 9.58
C GLY A 299 -21.41 14.11 9.12
N GLN A 300 -20.46 13.96 10.04
CA GLN A 300 -19.04 13.85 9.73
C GLN A 300 -18.47 12.48 10.05
N LEU A 301 -17.29 12.23 9.49
CA LEU A 301 -16.50 11.05 9.77
C LEU A 301 -15.01 11.35 9.60
N GLU A 302 -14.19 10.50 10.20
CA GLU A 302 -12.74 10.48 10.07
C GLU A 302 -12.31 9.03 9.95
N SER A 303 -11.26 8.79 9.17
CA SER A 303 -10.66 7.47 9.09
C SER A 303 -9.19 7.55 8.73
N TRP A 304 -8.47 6.51 9.11
CA TRP A 304 -7.13 6.23 8.61
C TRP A 304 -6.90 4.74 8.48
N MET A 305 -5.96 4.37 7.62
CA MET A 305 -5.45 3.01 7.49
C MET A 305 -3.93 3.06 7.54
N ILE A 306 -3.36 2.20 8.38
CA ILE A 306 -1.92 1.98 8.45
C ILE A 306 -1.66 0.56 7.95
N GLY A 307 -1.06 0.44 6.77
CA GLY A 307 -0.95 -0.83 6.03
C GLY A 307 0.46 -1.19 5.61
N VAL A 308 0.62 -2.46 5.21
CA VAL A 308 1.84 -3.05 4.65
C VAL A 308 1.51 -3.94 3.47
N LEU A 309 2.52 -4.22 2.63
CA LEU A 309 2.37 -5.03 1.40
C LEU A 309 1.26 -4.48 0.51
N GLY A 310 1.22 -3.15 0.38
CA GLY A 310 0.29 -2.44 -0.46
C GLY A 310 0.62 -0.96 -0.54
N THR A 311 -0.37 -0.18 -0.95
CA THR A 311 -0.33 1.28 -1.05
C THR A 311 -1.73 1.85 -0.76
N CYS A 312 -1.88 3.16 -0.77
CA CYS A 312 -3.18 3.79 -1.01
C CYS A 312 -3.05 4.97 -1.96
N GLU A 313 -4.20 5.46 -2.39
CA GLU A 313 -4.39 6.57 -3.30
C GLU A 313 -4.11 7.92 -2.65
N SER A 314 -3.90 8.94 -3.49
CA SER A 314 -3.37 10.25 -3.04
C SER A 314 -4.29 10.98 -2.09
N TYR A 315 -5.60 10.92 -2.35
CA TYR A 315 -6.64 11.61 -1.58
C TYR A 315 -7.15 10.82 -0.38
N TYR A 316 -6.80 9.53 -0.28
CA TYR A 316 -7.40 8.59 0.66
C TYR A 316 -8.95 8.76 0.74
N ASN A 317 -9.63 8.40 -0.34
CA ASN A 317 -11.08 8.29 -0.34
C ASN A 317 -11.50 7.32 0.75
N ILE A 318 -12.32 7.78 1.69
CA ILE A 318 -12.59 7.03 2.91
C ILE A 318 -13.19 5.65 2.57
N PRO A 319 -12.47 4.56 2.92
CA PRO A 319 -12.97 3.19 2.74
C PRO A 319 -14.19 2.91 3.64
N TYR A 320 -14.82 1.75 3.45
CA TYR A 320 -15.83 1.20 4.37
C TYR A 320 -17.12 2.05 4.54
N ARG A 321 -17.41 2.91 3.56
CA ARG A 321 -18.67 3.67 3.50
C ARG A 321 -19.76 2.90 2.78
N PHE A 322 -21.01 3.12 3.16
CA PHE A 322 -22.18 2.42 2.62
C PHE A 322 -22.63 3.11 1.32
N VAL A 323 -21.68 3.28 0.40
CA VAL A 323 -21.83 3.93 -0.90
C VAL A 323 -21.37 2.95 -1.97
N ASN A 324 -22.08 2.90 -3.09
CA ASN A 324 -21.81 1.94 -4.16
C ASN A 324 -21.49 2.67 -5.46
N PRO A 325 -20.29 2.50 -6.04
CA PRO A 325 -19.11 1.84 -5.44
C PRO A 325 -18.43 2.71 -4.37
N ASN A 326 -17.70 2.11 -3.43
CA ASN A 326 -16.80 2.83 -2.54
C ASN A 326 -15.46 3.11 -3.24
N ALA A 327 -14.96 4.34 -3.13
CA ALA A 327 -13.77 4.81 -3.86
C ALA A 327 -12.42 4.62 -3.14
N GLY A 328 -12.39 4.01 -1.96
CA GLY A 328 -11.15 3.81 -1.19
C GLY A 328 -10.18 2.88 -1.91
N GLY A 329 -9.00 3.39 -2.23
CA GLY A 329 -7.98 2.77 -3.09
C GLY A 329 -6.87 2.03 -2.37
N ALA A 330 -7.02 1.76 -1.07
CA ALA A 330 -5.99 1.02 -0.34
C ALA A 330 -5.88 -0.43 -0.82
N THR A 331 -4.66 -0.97 -0.77
CA THR A 331 -4.31 -2.36 -1.08
C THR A 331 -3.48 -2.95 0.08
N GLY A 332 -3.30 -4.27 0.12
CA GLY A 332 -2.52 -4.93 1.17
C GLY A 332 -3.30 -5.12 2.48
N ILE A 333 -2.57 -5.18 3.60
CA ILE A 333 -3.11 -5.54 4.92
C ILE A 333 -2.81 -4.44 5.91
N GLY A 334 -3.81 -4.05 6.71
CA GLY A 334 -3.63 -2.94 7.64
C GLY A 334 -4.67 -2.82 8.74
N TRP A 335 -4.30 -2.04 9.75
CA TRP A 335 -5.22 -1.54 10.75
C TRP A 335 -5.98 -0.35 10.18
N TYR A 336 -7.31 -0.45 10.16
CA TYR A 336 -8.22 0.58 9.68
C TYR A 336 -9.07 1.11 10.83
N PHE A 337 -8.94 2.39 11.12
CA PHE A 337 -9.76 3.10 12.09
C PHE A 337 -10.79 3.95 11.37
N ARG A 338 -12.02 3.95 11.91
CA ARG A 338 -13.05 4.90 11.52
C ARG A 338 -13.88 5.31 12.71
N ARG A 339 -14.14 6.61 12.76
CA ARG A 339 -15.20 7.20 13.58
C ARG A 339 -16.16 7.97 12.69
N ALA A 340 -17.45 7.78 12.91
CA ALA A 340 -18.50 8.44 12.13
C ALA A 340 -19.67 8.80 13.04
N ASN A 341 -20.38 9.87 12.72
CA ASN A 341 -21.56 10.28 13.48
C ASN A 341 -22.75 10.57 12.56
N THR A 342 -23.54 9.51 12.31
CA THR A 342 -24.92 9.56 11.80
C THR A 342 -25.14 10.18 10.40
N THR A 343 -24.90 9.39 9.34
CA THR A 343 -25.61 9.50 8.05
C THR A 343 -26.09 8.11 7.59
N THR A 344 -26.88 8.03 6.51
CA THR A 344 -27.23 6.73 5.91
C THR A 344 -26.00 6.00 5.34
N ALA A 345 -25.05 6.76 4.75
CA ALA A 345 -23.81 6.23 4.20
C ALA A 345 -22.76 5.90 5.28
N ASP A 346 -22.86 6.57 6.42
CA ASP A 346 -21.87 6.55 7.49
C ASP A 346 -22.56 6.42 8.86
N PRO A 347 -23.02 5.19 9.22
CA PRO A 347 -23.63 4.93 10.51
C PRO A 347 -22.66 5.25 11.65
N THR A 348 -23.21 5.59 12.82
CA THR A 348 -22.40 5.92 13.99
C THR A 348 -21.52 4.77 14.41
N GLU A 349 -20.21 5.02 14.46
CA GLU A 349 -19.21 4.06 14.92
C GLU A 349 -17.96 4.76 15.44
N VAL A 350 -17.21 4.03 16.27
CA VAL A 350 -15.81 4.34 16.64
C VAL A 350 -15.11 2.99 16.74
N LYS A 351 -14.49 2.55 15.65
CA LYS A 351 -13.99 1.17 15.51
C LYS A 351 -12.62 1.12 14.90
N LEU A 352 -11.84 0.16 15.36
CA LEU A 352 -10.60 -0.29 14.74
C LEU A 352 -10.82 -1.69 14.14
N ARG A 353 -10.29 -1.92 12.95
CA ARG A 353 -10.47 -3.18 12.21
C ARG A 353 -9.15 -3.65 11.66
N LEU A 354 -8.90 -4.96 11.72
CA LEU A 354 -7.82 -5.55 10.95
C LEU A 354 -8.39 -6.02 9.60
N LEU A 355 -7.93 -5.39 8.52
CA LEU A 355 -8.47 -5.59 7.18
C LEU A 355 -7.39 -6.09 6.21
N ASN A 356 -7.81 -6.90 5.24
CA ASN A 356 -7.06 -7.17 4.03
C ASN A 356 -7.82 -6.61 2.83
N ALA A 357 -7.27 -5.56 2.24
CA ALA A 357 -7.76 -4.91 1.04
C ALA A 357 -7.27 -5.61 -0.25
N GLY A 358 -6.37 -6.60 -0.13
CA GLY A 358 -5.86 -7.38 -1.25
C GLY A 358 -5.26 -6.48 -2.33
N THR A 359 -5.80 -6.57 -3.53
CA THR A 359 -5.37 -5.77 -4.69
C THR A 359 -6.26 -4.54 -4.91
N GLY A 360 -6.91 -4.06 -3.84
CA GLY A 360 -7.92 -3.00 -3.88
C GLY A 360 -9.31 -3.50 -4.25
N GLY A 361 -10.22 -2.57 -4.53
CA GLY A 361 -11.60 -2.86 -4.88
C GLY A 361 -12.62 -2.21 -3.97
N ASP A 362 -13.90 -2.41 -4.28
CA ASP A 362 -15.01 -1.84 -3.52
C ASP A 362 -14.99 -2.38 -2.08
N SER A 363 -14.98 -1.45 -1.13
CA SER A 363 -14.96 -1.72 0.31
C SER A 363 -16.33 -1.48 0.97
N ASN A 364 -17.40 -1.30 0.18
CA ASN A 364 -18.74 -1.05 0.69
C ASN A 364 -19.27 -2.24 1.50
N PRO A 365 -19.39 -2.12 2.83
CA PRO A 365 -19.76 -3.24 3.69
C PRO A 365 -21.25 -3.63 3.58
N SER A 366 -22.08 -2.80 2.92
CA SER A 366 -23.50 -3.06 2.67
C SER A 366 -23.80 -3.54 1.24
N GLY A 367 -22.77 -3.63 0.41
CA GLY A 367 -22.88 -3.93 -1.02
C GLY A 367 -21.80 -4.91 -1.46
N ASN A 368 -21.05 -4.53 -2.49
CA ASN A 368 -19.98 -5.35 -3.05
C ASN A 368 -18.69 -5.16 -2.23
N ASN A 369 -18.59 -5.76 -1.05
CA ASN A 369 -17.34 -5.71 -0.27
C ASN A 369 -16.37 -6.78 -0.76
N THR A 370 -15.23 -6.34 -1.27
CA THR A 370 -14.13 -7.19 -1.73
C THR A 370 -13.03 -7.33 -0.69
N TRP A 371 -13.04 -6.48 0.33
CA TRP A 371 -12.08 -6.50 1.42
C TRP A 371 -12.48 -7.53 2.46
N GLN A 372 -11.50 -8.16 3.10
CA GLN A 372 -11.71 -9.12 4.16
C GLN A 372 -11.53 -8.44 5.52
N ASN A 373 -12.50 -8.65 6.42
CA ASN A 373 -12.42 -8.20 7.80
C ASN A 373 -12.05 -9.35 8.71
N TYR A 374 -10.87 -9.28 9.33
CA TYR A 374 -10.37 -10.32 10.23
C TYR A 374 -10.81 -10.12 11.68
N GLY A 375 -11.25 -8.92 12.04
CA GLY A 375 -11.85 -8.64 13.33
C GLY A 375 -11.97 -7.15 13.60
N GLU A 376 -12.89 -6.82 14.51
CA GLU A 376 -13.19 -5.46 14.91
C GLU A 376 -13.00 -5.27 16.41
N ILE A 377 -12.54 -4.08 16.80
CA ILE A 377 -12.43 -3.62 18.17
C ILE A 377 -13.29 -2.37 18.30
N ASP A 378 -14.27 -2.42 19.21
CA ASP A 378 -15.09 -1.27 19.55
C ASP A 378 -14.32 -0.35 20.50
N LEU A 379 -14.06 0.87 20.06
CA LEU A 379 -13.30 1.87 20.81
C LEU A 379 -14.21 2.90 21.49
N SER A 380 -15.53 2.82 21.31
CA SER A 380 -16.49 3.83 21.78
C SER A 380 -16.52 4.01 23.30
N ALA A 381 -16.09 3.00 24.06
CA ALA A 381 -15.99 3.04 25.51
C ALA A 381 -14.61 3.47 26.03
N LEU A 382 -13.62 3.61 25.15
CA LEU A 382 -12.25 4.00 25.50
C LEU A 382 -12.10 5.52 25.51
N SER A 383 -11.14 6.03 26.28
CA SER A 383 -10.76 7.45 26.29
C SER A 383 -9.79 7.76 25.15
N SER A 384 -9.88 8.94 24.53
CA SER A 384 -8.86 9.38 23.56
C SER A 384 -7.46 9.36 24.20
N GLY A 385 -6.47 8.87 23.47
CA GLY A 385 -5.14 8.64 24.03
C GLY A 385 -4.19 7.89 23.10
N TRP A 386 -2.98 7.62 23.60
CA TRP A 386 -1.97 6.81 22.92
C TRP A 386 -2.28 5.32 23.09
N TYR A 387 -2.36 4.61 21.97
CA TYR A 387 -2.61 3.18 21.91
C TYR A 387 -1.53 2.47 21.11
N ARG A 388 -1.14 1.29 21.58
CA ARG A 388 -0.21 0.43 20.86
C ARG A 388 -0.92 -0.27 19.70
N LEU A 389 -0.28 -0.28 18.54
CA LEU A 389 -0.64 -1.11 17.39
C LEU A 389 0.56 -1.93 16.94
N ARG A 390 0.32 -3.21 16.68
CA ARG A 390 1.26 -4.10 16.02
C ARG A 390 0.55 -4.86 14.91
N LEU A 391 1.22 -5.03 13.77
CA LEU A 391 0.79 -5.89 12.68
C LEU A 391 1.99 -6.69 12.19
N GLU A 392 1.77 -7.98 11.96
CA GLU A 392 2.73 -8.88 11.33
C GLU A 392 2.08 -9.74 10.25
N VAL A 393 2.73 -9.79 9.11
CA VAL A 393 2.47 -10.68 7.99
C VAL A 393 3.64 -11.67 7.90
N ARG A 394 3.43 -12.88 8.41
CA ARG A 394 4.38 -14.00 8.44
C ARG A 394 4.07 -14.98 7.31
N GLY A 395 4.26 -14.53 6.07
CA GLY A 395 3.81 -15.27 4.90
C GLY A 395 2.28 -15.28 4.83
N ASN A 396 1.65 -16.46 4.91
CA ASN A 396 0.19 -16.55 4.87
C ASN A 396 -0.48 -16.19 6.21
N ARG A 397 0.28 -16.05 7.30
CA ARG A 397 -0.27 -15.83 8.63
C ARG A 397 -0.23 -14.35 9.02
N ILE A 398 -1.35 -13.84 9.51
CA ILE A 398 -1.53 -12.44 9.93
C ILE A 398 -1.74 -12.39 11.44
N LEU A 399 -1.01 -11.52 12.13
CA LEU A 399 -1.20 -11.22 13.54
C LEU A 399 -1.35 -9.71 13.73
N GLY A 400 -2.44 -9.27 14.34
CA GLY A 400 -2.63 -7.91 14.78
C GLY A 400 -2.77 -7.84 16.29
N VAL A 401 -2.08 -6.91 16.95
CA VAL A 401 -2.26 -6.65 18.39
C VAL A 401 -2.64 -5.18 18.61
N PHE A 402 -3.70 -4.98 19.40
CA PHE A 402 -4.11 -3.66 19.91
C PHE A 402 -3.93 -3.58 21.43
N GLY A 403 -3.24 -2.54 21.90
CA GLY A 403 -2.89 -2.38 23.31
C GLY A 403 -1.78 -3.34 23.78
N GLY A 404 -1.68 -3.54 25.10
CA GLY A 404 -0.60 -4.33 25.70
C GLY A 404 0.74 -3.58 25.77
N THR A 405 1.80 -4.34 25.98
CA THR A 405 3.17 -3.84 26.20
C THR A 405 3.95 -3.84 24.90
N TYR A 406 4.67 -2.76 24.60
CA TYR A 406 5.52 -2.69 23.41
C TYR A 406 6.52 -3.85 23.36
N GLY A 407 6.61 -4.52 22.22
CA GLY A 407 7.40 -5.72 21.97
C GLY A 407 6.69 -7.06 22.24
N SER A 408 5.54 -7.08 22.93
CA SER A 408 4.88 -8.34 23.34
C SER A 408 3.73 -8.77 22.42
N LEU A 409 3.67 -10.03 22.02
CA LEU A 409 2.48 -10.63 21.39
C LEU A 409 1.49 -11.24 22.40
N SER A 410 1.92 -11.39 23.66
CA SER A 410 1.19 -12.15 24.69
C SER A 410 0.15 -11.34 25.46
N ASP A 411 0.15 -10.01 25.32
CA ASP A 411 -0.77 -9.10 25.99
C ASP A 411 -1.42 -8.11 25.00
N GLY A 412 -2.59 -7.60 25.38
CA GLY A 412 -3.45 -6.82 24.49
C GLY A 412 -4.53 -7.67 23.82
N THR A 413 -5.21 -7.10 22.84
CA THR A 413 -6.23 -7.78 22.03
C THR A 413 -5.57 -8.30 20.75
N LEU A 414 -5.41 -9.62 20.67
CA LEU A 414 -4.85 -10.32 19.51
C LEU A 414 -5.96 -10.68 18.51
N ILE A 415 -5.71 -10.41 17.23
CA ILE A 415 -6.50 -10.88 16.09
C ILE A 415 -5.56 -11.65 15.17
N THR A 416 -5.92 -12.89 14.83
CA THR A 416 -5.16 -13.73 13.89
C THR A 416 -6.00 -14.10 12.69
N ALA A 417 -5.36 -14.19 11.52
CA ALA A 417 -6.00 -14.65 10.30
C ALA A 417 -5.00 -15.33 9.36
N THR A 418 -5.53 -15.96 8.32
CA THR A 418 -4.75 -16.50 7.20
C THR A 418 -5.14 -15.76 5.93
N ALA A 419 -4.15 -15.35 5.13
CA ALA A 419 -4.32 -14.59 3.91
C ALA A 419 -3.31 -15.03 2.84
N THR A 420 -3.58 -14.71 1.58
CA THR A 420 -2.53 -14.61 0.56
C THR A 420 -2.19 -13.13 0.44
N PRO A 421 -1.11 -12.64 1.08
CA PRO A 421 -0.75 -11.23 0.98
C PRO A 421 -0.23 -10.92 -0.42
N ASN A 422 -0.25 -9.63 -0.79
CA ASN A 422 0.47 -9.19 -1.97
C ASN A 422 1.97 -9.46 -1.77
N PRO A 423 2.69 -9.88 -2.83
CA PRO A 423 4.09 -10.23 -2.71
C PRO A 423 4.99 -9.00 -2.49
N TYR A 424 4.53 -7.81 -2.88
CA TYR A 424 5.27 -6.57 -2.70
C TYR A 424 4.37 -5.47 -2.14
N GLY A 425 4.98 -4.51 -1.46
CA GLY A 425 4.36 -3.21 -1.21
C GLY A 425 4.99 -2.44 -0.06
N SER A 426 4.60 -1.17 0.05
CA SER A 426 5.11 -0.22 1.03
C SER A 426 4.49 -0.38 2.42
N PHE A 427 5.10 0.22 3.42
CA PHE A 427 4.38 0.71 4.59
C PHE A 427 3.69 2.02 4.20
N TYR A 428 2.40 2.16 4.48
CA TYR A 428 1.67 3.37 4.16
C TYR A 428 0.69 3.77 5.27
N ILE A 429 0.39 5.07 5.32
CA ILE A 429 -0.63 5.69 6.15
C ILE A 429 -1.52 6.51 5.21
N GLY A 430 -2.73 6.04 4.98
CA GLY A 430 -3.77 6.85 4.34
C GLY A 430 -4.69 7.43 5.38
N TYR A 431 -5.04 8.71 5.28
CA TYR A 431 -5.96 9.31 6.24
C TYR A 431 -6.84 10.41 5.63
N ARG A 432 -7.97 10.64 6.28
CA ARG A 432 -8.88 11.76 6.00
C ARG A 432 -9.68 12.14 7.22
N GLU A 433 -9.65 13.42 7.56
CA GLU A 433 -10.23 13.97 8.78
C GLU A 433 -11.70 14.38 8.62
N ALA A 434 -12.38 14.46 9.77
CA ALA A 434 -13.66 15.12 9.85
C ALA A 434 -13.48 16.62 9.58
N PHE A 435 -14.42 17.22 8.86
CA PHE A 435 -14.42 18.65 8.55
C PHE A 435 -14.77 19.51 9.79
N THR A 436 -13.94 19.54 10.82
CA THR A 436 -14.09 20.49 11.94
C THR A 436 -13.29 21.76 11.71
N ASP A 437 -13.38 22.71 12.65
CA ASP A 437 -12.30 23.69 12.77
C ASP A 437 -10.96 22.97 12.98
N ASP A 438 -9.88 23.55 12.47
CA ASP A 438 -8.55 22.91 12.52
C ASP A 438 -8.08 22.65 13.95
N SER A 439 -8.59 23.40 14.93
CA SER A 439 -8.26 23.19 16.35
C SER A 439 -8.82 21.88 16.92
N ALA A 440 -9.90 21.34 16.34
CA ALA A 440 -10.50 20.06 16.73
C ALA A 440 -10.06 18.88 15.85
N THR A 441 -9.27 19.14 14.79
CA THR A 441 -8.74 18.10 13.89
C THR A 441 -7.74 17.21 14.63
N ASN A 442 -7.85 15.89 14.47
CA ASN A 442 -6.90 14.94 15.04
C ASN A 442 -6.22 14.12 13.92
N PRO A 443 -5.16 14.65 13.28
CA PRO A 443 -4.40 13.92 12.29
C PRO A 443 -3.69 12.70 12.90
N VAL A 444 -3.19 11.82 12.04
CA VAL A 444 -2.46 10.64 12.48
C VAL A 444 -1.15 11.07 13.14
N ARG A 445 -1.01 10.76 14.43
CA ARG A 445 0.20 10.99 15.22
C ARG A 445 0.74 9.68 15.74
N ILE A 446 2.03 9.47 15.55
CA ILE A 446 2.70 8.19 15.80
C ILE A 446 3.96 8.43 16.63
N ASP A 447 4.22 7.51 17.56
CA ASP A 447 5.44 7.42 18.34
C ASP A 447 6.00 5.98 18.27
N ALA A 448 7.30 5.81 18.53
CA ALA A 448 7.98 4.51 18.57
C ALA A 448 7.78 3.64 17.31
N LEU A 449 7.78 4.24 16.12
CA LEU A 449 7.56 3.47 14.88
C LEU A 449 8.73 2.52 14.62
N ARG A 450 8.47 1.22 14.73
CA ARG A 450 9.34 0.14 14.29
C ARG A 450 8.76 -0.49 13.04
N LEU A 451 9.52 -0.50 11.96
CA LEU A 451 9.26 -1.30 10.75
C LEU A 451 10.18 -2.51 10.78
N PHE A 452 9.68 -3.70 10.46
CA PHE A 452 10.49 -4.92 10.52
C PHE A 452 9.98 -6.03 9.61
N VAL A 453 10.84 -7.00 9.31
CA VAL A 453 10.46 -8.27 8.70
C VAL A 453 10.30 -9.31 9.81
N PRO A 454 9.10 -9.84 10.05
CA PRO A 454 8.87 -10.89 11.05
C PRO A 454 9.70 -12.15 10.77
N ILE A 455 10.17 -12.79 11.85
CA ILE A 455 10.91 -14.05 11.79
C ILE A 455 9.94 -15.20 12.08
N ASP A 456 9.97 -16.26 11.27
CA ASP A 456 9.19 -17.46 11.59
C ASP A 456 9.78 -18.13 12.82
N GLY A 457 8.92 -18.57 13.73
CA GLY A 457 9.35 -19.20 14.98
C GLY A 457 9.65 -18.24 16.12
N ASP A 458 9.62 -16.92 15.91
CA ASP A 458 9.59 -15.91 16.98
C ASP A 458 8.15 -15.84 17.55
N VAL A 459 7.85 -16.73 18.48
CA VAL A 459 6.51 -16.97 19.03
C VAL A 459 6.08 -15.83 19.95
N ASP A 460 7.00 -15.29 20.74
CA ASP A 460 6.70 -14.20 21.68
C ASP A 460 6.78 -12.79 21.05
N GLY A 461 7.38 -12.69 19.86
CA GLY A 461 7.49 -11.48 19.06
C GLY A 461 8.61 -10.55 19.51
N ASN A 462 9.56 -11.00 20.32
CA ASN A 462 10.64 -10.16 20.82
C ASN A 462 11.70 -9.86 19.74
N GLY A 463 11.65 -10.54 18.58
CA GLY A 463 12.57 -10.38 17.45
C GLY A 463 13.73 -11.38 17.45
N CYS A 464 13.76 -12.31 18.40
CA CYS A 464 14.72 -13.41 18.51
C CYS A 464 13.97 -14.74 18.47
N VAL A 465 14.59 -15.78 17.93
CA VAL A 465 14.08 -17.15 18.07
C VAL A 465 14.97 -17.91 19.04
N ASP A 466 14.51 -18.12 20.27
CA ASP A 466 15.32 -18.69 21.34
C ASP A 466 14.59 -19.80 22.14
N ASP A 467 15.10 -20.12 23.32
CA ASP A 467 14.55 -21.16 24.17
C ASP A 467 13.17 -20.80 24.75
N ALA A 468 12.81 -19.52 24.85
CA ALA A 468 11.48 -19.10 25.23
C ALA A 468 10.44 -19.45 24.15
N ASP A 469 10.76 -19.25 22.87
CA ASP A 469 9.89 -19.63 21.75
C ASP A 469 9.73 -21.14 21.68
N LEU A 470 10.84 -21.86 21.80
CA LEU A 470 10.85 -23.32 21.79
C LEU A 470 10.00 -23.88 22.93
N LEU A 471 10.13 -23.34 24.14
CA LEU A 471 9.33 -23.77 25.29
C LEU A 471 7.85 -23.42 25.10
N SER A 472 7.53 -22.29 24.46
CA SER A 472 6.15 -21.89 24.17
C SER A 472 5.46 -22.91 23.27
N VAL A 473 6.11 -23.36 22.18
CA VAL A 473 5.58 -24.41 21.32
C VAL A 473 5.46 -25.74 22.06
N LEU A 474 6.48 -26.14 22.82
CA LEU A 474 6.46 -27.42 23.55
C LEU A 474 5.38 -27.48 24.62
N PHE A 475 5.09 -26.37 25.31
CA PHE A 475 4.02 -26.33 26.32
C PHE A 475 2.62 -26.29 25.71
N ALA A 476 2.48 -25.76 24.49
CA ALA A 476 1.23 -25.74 23.75
C ALA A 476 1.00 -26.98 22.86
N PHE A 477 1.96 -27.91 22.80
CA PHE A 477 1.96 -29.05 21.88
C PHE A 477 0.67 -29.90 21.99
N GLY A 478 0.03 -30.15 20.84
CA GLY A 478 -1.28 -30.79 20.71
C GLY A 478 -2.47 -29.88 21.00
N GLY A 479 -2.23 -28.58 21.24
CA GLY A 479 -3.25 -27.55 21.48
C GLY A 479 -3.56 -26.72 20.23
N THR A 480 -4.21 -25.58 20.45
CA THR A 480 -4.62 -24.61 19.41
C THR A 480 -4.22 -23.19 19.82
N ASP A 481 -3.13 -23.04 20.59
CA ASP A 481 -2.64 -21.72 20.97
C ASP A 481 -2.22 -21.01 19.68
N PRO A 482 -2.82 -19.85 19.37
CA PRO A 482 -2.55 -19.20 18.10
C PRO A 482 -1.08 -18.83 18.00
N LEU A 483 -0.43 -18.29 19.02
CA LEU A 483 0.97 -17.85 18.92
C LEU A 483 1.91 -19.04 18.67
N ALA A 484 1.68 -20.16 19.36
CA ALA A 484 2.48 -21.37 19.22
C ALA A 484 2.22 -22.18 17.93
N ASP A 485 1.05 -22.00 17.29
CA ASP A 485 0.71 -22.57 15.97
C ASP A 485 1.39 -21.77 14.85
N VAL A 486 2.73 -21.77 14.83
CA VAL A 486 3.58 -20.91 14.00
C VAL A 486 3.21 -21.00 12.51
N ASN A 487 2.80 -22.17 12.03
CA ASN A 487 2.42 -22.38 10.63
C ASN A 487 0.95 -21.98 10.32
N GLY A 488 0.11 -21.80 11.34
CA GLY A 488 -1.26 -21.33 11.25
C GLY A 488 -2.26 -22.36 10.70
N ASP A 489 -2.01 -23.66 10.86
CA ASP A 489 -2.90 -24.73 10.41
C ASP A 489 -4.00 -25.10 11.42
N GLY A 490 -3.96 -24.50 12.60
CA GLY A 490 -4.93 -24.65 13.67
C GLY A 490 -4.53 -25.66 14.75
N THR A 491 -3.39 -26.33 14.65
CA THR A 491 -2.90 -27.29 15.64
C THR A 491 -1.41 -27.09 15.92
N VAL A 492 -1.03 -26.99 17.19
CA VAL A 492 0.39 -26.94 17.57
C VAL A 492 1.00 -28.34 17.50
N ASP A 493 1.85 -28.62 16.51
CA ASP A 493 2.43 -29.95 16.30
C ASP A 493 3.92 -29.95 15.94
N ASP A 494 4.41 -31.07 15.37
CA ASP A 494 5.82 -31.21 15.01
C ASP A 494 6.25 -30.28 13.88
N ALA A 495 5.33 -29.80 13.03
CA ALA A 495 5.61 -28.81 12.00
C ALA A 495 5.92 -27.42 12.60
N ASP A 496 5.21 -27.00 13.64
CA ASP A 496 5.52 -25.75 14.35
C ASP A 496 6.84 -25.85 15.09
N LEU A 497 7.06 -26.98 15.76
CA LEU A 497 8.31 -27.25 16.47
C LEU A 497 9.50 -27.23 15.51
N LEU A 498 9.38 -27.83 14.33
CA LEU A 498 10.42 -27.79 13.30
C LEU A 498 10.67 -26.36 12.79
N THR A 499 9.61 -25.55 12.67
CA THR A 499 9.73 -24.14 12.26
C THR A 499 10.60 -23.36 13.24
N VAL A 500 10.32 -23.45 14.55
CA VAL A 500 11.14 -22.82 15.59
C VAL A 500 12.57 -23.36 15.58
N LEU A 501 12.76 -24.68 15.48
CA LEU A 501 14.08 -25.30 15.51
C LEU A 501 14.95 -24.91 14.29
N PHE A 502 14.35 -24.73 13.11
CA PHE A 502 15.08 -24.28 11.92
C PHE A 502 15.46 -22.79 11.98
N ALA A 503 14.68 -21.98 12.70
CA ALA A 503 14.97 -20.57 12.91
C ALA A 503 15.74 -20.29 14.21
N PHE A 504 16.06 -21.31 15.02
CA PHE A 504 16.67 -21.13 16.34
C PHE A 504 18.01 -20.36 16.28
N GLY A 505 18.12 -19.32 17.11
CA GLY A 505 19.25 -18.40 17.17
C GLY A 505 19.24 -17.29 16.11
N THR A 506 18.16 -17.14 15.33
CA THR A 506 18.00 -16.02 14.40
C THR A 506 17.43 -14.79 15.12
N GLY A 507 17.80 -13.60 14.66
CA GLY A 507 17.32 -12.34 15.23
C GLY A 507 17.99 -11.88 16.54
N CYS A 508 18.76 -12.77 17.18
CA CYS A 508 19.51 -12.56 18.42
C CYS A 508 20.73 -11.64 18.31
#